data_AF-A0A525IAA9-F1
#
_entry.id   AF-A0A525IAA9-F1
#
_cell.length_a   1.000
_cell.length_b   1.000
_cell.length_c   1.000
_cell.angle_alpha   90.00
_cell.angle_beta   90.00
_cell.angle_gamma   90.00
#
_symmetry.space_group_name_H-M   'P 1'
#
loop_
_entity.id
_entity.type
_entity.pdbx_description
1 polymer ?
#
loop_
_entity_poly.entity_id
_entity_poly.type
_entity_poly.pdbx_seq_one_letter_code
_entity_poly.pdbx_strand_id
1 'polypeptide(L)'
;MSRYRKIRSVSLVLAGLVACTAGAPARSQQPGAPSAVQQLLLPRIQAGVTLERYLEFLRNDFFQVDADIDGQITQRDVDLHTLMEGIQARTSAINMVMRYDLDGDGFVTEEEVRRGMSYDLRGQLGLAAFNKASKPQLPADAAAKQIDNMVRTIGALDTDKDGKVSVAEAAKFGSSGIQGRGQNGQSARARQFLTIDGASKGALTLTEYQAAGEALFRKIDADSDGTISQQELTDYRTRAERAGCEMPAASEKAEIVVLSSYQTDALSSVTLGSQDTVVHAGRVVVEPGVEPLYVVIATYAPTIWQFSGAVERVERLVMTSSRTGPNSGDANQRSLVGATGIPQERVSFFSRSNCLNYFYETPTSASLQAVAAIRNAAGNAPETVAAKYSIASFKVPSGAIEAQSEKPARGLIIQKSEGALNIVGNASNVIIQAGPSRAKDDMYRFSPGGVIEIDPKTVVGSVPAAKYEVLPAQAGLVQLLSAGALTQNSVGEYIVHQKIRFPAGLTGAHSVTFLVMKGTPYPDGDPGHSCVIVEESGEKKGAGCR
;
A
#
# COMPACT_ATOMS: atom_id res chain seq x y z
N MET A 1 43.51 -82.42 5.48
CA MET A 1 43.04 -82.35 6.88
C MET A 1 42.29 -81.02 7.03
N SER A 2 40.95 -80.99 6.96
CA SER A 2 40.02 -81.00 8.13
C SER A 2 40.40 -79.95 9.18
N ARG A 3 39.61 -78.97 9.64
CA ARG A 3 38.18 -78.59 9.52
C ARG A 3 38.02 -77.23 10.28
N TYR A 4 37.11 -76.36 9.81
CA TYR A 4 36.24 -75.38 10.54
C TYR A 4 36.89 -74.32 11.48
N ARG A 5 36.49 -73.04 11.49
CA ARG A 5 35.12 -72.54 11.77
C ARG A 5 34.98 -71.02 11.50
N LYS A 6 33.93 -70.69 10.75
CA LYS A 6 32.98 -69.54 10.77
C LYS A 6 33.41 -68.07 10.95
N ILE A 7 33.27 -67.34 9.84
CA ILE A 7 32.37 -66.18 9.56
C ILE A 7 32.37 -64.99 10.54
N ARG A 8 32.79 -63.82 10.02
CA ARG A 8 31.98 -62.59 9.98
C ARG A 8 32.43 -61.70 8.82
N SER A 9 31.52 -61.50 7.88
CA SER A 9 31.67 -60.70 6.67
C SER A 9 31.51 -59.21 7.01
N VAL A 10 32.51 -58.39 6.67
CA VAL A 10 32.36 -56.93 6.53
C VAL A 10 32.94 -56.59 5.16
N SER A 11 32.07 -56.49 4.16
CA SER A 11 32.43 -56.01 2.83
C SER A 11 32.47 -54.48 2.87
N LEU A 12 33.64 -53.91 2.57
CA LEU A 12 33.80 -52.49 2.25
C LEU A 12 32.96 -52.16 1.01
N VAL A 13 32.04 -51.21 1.16
CA VAL A 13 31.37 -50.56 0.03
C VAL A 13 32.17 -49.30 -0.33
N LEU A 14 32.64 -49.28 -1.58
CA LEU A 14 33.31 -48.18 -2.24
C LEU A 14 32.33 -47.01 -2.40
N ALA A 15 32.61 -45.87 -1.76
CA ALA A 15 31.83 -44.65 -1.94
C ALA A 15 32.27 -43.95 -3.23
N GLY A 16 31.44 -44.03 -4.27
CA GLY A 16 31.55 -43.21 -5.47
C GLY A 16 30.93 -41.83 -5.22
N LEU A 17 31.78 -40.79 -5.16
CA LEU A 17 31.35 -39.39 -5.19
C LEU A 17 31.06 -38.99 -6.64
N VAL A 18 29.77 -38.98 -7.01
CA VAL A 18 29.28 -38.30 -8.20
C VAL A 18 29.02 -36.85 -7.81
N ALA A 19 29.87 -35.93 -8.29
CA ALA A 19 29.65 -34.49 -8.17
C ALA A 19 28.56 -34.07 -9.16
N CYS A 20 27.31 -33.98 -8.69
CA CYS A 20 26.26 -33.27 -9.42
C CYS A 20 26.51 -31.76 -9.29
N THR A 21 27.01 -31.14 -10.35
CA THR A 21 27.00 -29.68 -10.52
C THR A 21 25.54 -29.23 -10.60
N ALA A 22 25.01 -28.73 -9.48
CA ALA A 22 23.72 -28.06 -9.44
C ALA A 22 23.77 -26.81 -10.33
N GLY A 23 23.10 -26.86 -11.48
CA GLY A 23 22.79 -25.67 -12.25
C GLY A 23 21.96 -24.74 -11.38
N ALA A 24 22.48 -23.54 -11.13
CA ALA A 24 21.74 -22.48 -10.46
C ALA A 24 20.44 -22.22 -11.24
N PRO A 25 19.29 -22.04 -10.58
CA PRO A 25 18.08 -21.65 -11.28
C PRO A 25 18.33 -20.28 -11.90
N ALA A 26 18.25 -20.21 -13.23
CA ALA A 26 18.20 -18.95 -13.94
C ALA A 26 17.06 -18.13 -13.33
N ARG A 27 17.42 -17.01 -12.70
CA ARG A 27 16.48 -16.02 -12.17
C ARG A 27 15.66 -15.53 -13.37
N SER A 28 14.46 -16.05 -13.55
CA SER A 28 13.48 -15.49 -14.47
C SER A 28 13.24 -14.05 -14.03
N GLN A 29 13.69 -13.08 -14.84
CA GLN A 29 13.37 -11.68 -14.64
C GLN A 29 11.84 -11.55 -14.57
N GLN A 30 11.35 -11.12 -13.41
CA GLN A 30 9.95 -10.79 -13.21
C GLN A 30 9.61 -9.64 -14.17
N PRO A 31 8.61 -9.76 -15.05
CA PRO A 31 8.07 -8.61 -15.74
C PRO A 31 7.05 -7.96 -14.79
N GLY A 32 7.53 -7.11 -13.88
CA GLY A 32 6.69 -6.48 -12.86
C GLY A 32 7.38 -5.28 -12.22
N ALA A 33 6.68 -4.13 -12.25
CA ALA A 33 7.14 -2.76 -12.03
C ALA A 33 8.01 -2.17 -13.16
N PRO A 34 7.85 -0.88 -13.51
CA PRO A 34 8.90 -0.20 -14.25
C PRO A 34 10.16 -0.31 -13.41
N SER A 35 11.22 -0.89 -13.95
CA SER A 35 12.50 -0.97 -13.25
C SER A 35 12.90 0.43 -12.75
N ALA A 36 13.69 0.52 -11.68
CA ALA A 36 14.17 1.82 -11.18
C ALA A 36 14.78 2.67 -12.32
N VAL A 37 15.39 1.98 -13.29
CA VAL A 37 15.84 2.49 -14.59
C VAL A 37 14.72 3.21 -15.36
N GLN A 38 13.57 2.58 -15.56
CA GLN A 38 12.45 3.20 -16.29
C GLN A 38 11.89 4.43 -15.56
N GLN A 39 11.80 4.40 -14.23
CA GLN A 39 11.29 5.54 -13.47
C GLN A 39 12.23 6.75 -13.54
N LEU A 40 13.54 6.51 -13.58
CA LEU A 40 14.54 7.56 -13.70
C LEU A 40 14.69 8.03 -15.16
N LEU A 41 14.78 7.12 -16.11
CA LEU A 41 15.19 7.44 -17.48
C LEU A 41 14.03 7.85 -18.40
N LEU A 42 12.82 7.34 -18.19
CA LEU A 42 11.66 7.62 -19.04
C LEU A 42 11.21 9.10 -19.01
N PRO A 43 11.16 9.80 -17.85
CA PRO A 43 10.81 11.23 -17.81
C PRO A 43 11.79 12.12 -18.57
N ARG A 44 13.00 11.63 -18.85
CA ARG A 44 14.07 12.36 -19.54
C ARG A 44 13.99 12.21 -21.07
N ILE A 45 13.11 11.35 -21.58
CA ILE A 45 12.86 11.17 -23.01
C ILE A 45 11.71 12.08 -23.44
N GLN A 46 11.98 12.94 -24.42
CA GLN A 46 11.01 13.86 -25.03
C GLN A 46 10.78 13.47 -26.48
N ALA A 47 9.60 13.81 -27.02
CA ALA A 47 9.33 13.60 -28.44
C ALA A 47 10.26 14.46 -29.30
N GLY A 48 10.77 13.90 -30.39
CA GLY A 48 11.70 14.53 -31.33
C GLY A 48 13.17 14.54 -30.89
N VAL A 49 13.53 13.81 -29.82
CA VAL A 49 14.94 13.70 -29.38
C VAL A 49 15.64 12.55 -30.13
N THR A 50 16.87 12.79 -30.58
CA THR A 50 17.73 11.75 -31.17
C THR A 50 18.49 10.98 -30.08
N LEU A 51 18.98 9.80 -30.40
CA LEU A 51 19.75 8.97 -29.48
C LEU A 51 21.00 9.71 -28.95
N GLU A 52 21.75 10.39 -29.82
CA GLU A 52 22.97 11.11 -29.44
C GLU A 52 22.68 12.21 -28.41
N ARG A 53 21.65 13.02 -28.70
CA ARG A 53 21.24 14.11 -27.81
C ARG A 53 20.75 13.59 -26.47
N TYR A 54 20.09 12.43 -26.47
CA TYR A 54 19.66 11.76 -25.25
C TYR A 54 20.86 11.27 -24.43
N LEU A 55 21.84 10.62 -25.05
CA LEU A 55 23.05 10.15 -24.36
C LEU A 55 23.92 11.30 -23.82
N GLU A 56 23.96 12.44 -24.51
CA GLU A 56 24.59 13.67 -24.00
C GLU A 56 23.88 14.20 -22.76
N PHE A 57 22.54 14.22 -22.76
CA PHE A 57 21.77 14.60 -21.58
C PHE A 57 22.08 13.68 -20.40
N LEU A 58 22.11 12.36 -20.61
CA LEU A 58 22.46 11.40 -19.55
C LEU A 58 23.87 11.62 -19.00
N ARG A 59 24.83 11.98 -19.86
CA ARG A 59 26.19 12.31 -19.42
C ARG A 59 26.21 13.54 -18.51
N ASN A 60 25.54 14.62 -18.91
CA ASN A 60 25.44 15.82 -18.09
C ASN A 60 24.71 15.56 -16.76
N ASP A 61 23.70 14.69 -16.80
CA ASP A 61 22.95 14.28 -15.61
C ASP A 61 23.82 13.48 -14.63
N PHE A 62 24.64 12.57 -15.15
CA PHE A 62 25.60 11.79 -14.36
C PHE A 62 26.61 12.70 -13.65
N PHE A 63 27.18 13.68 -14.35
CA PHE A 63 28.16 14.61 -13.78
C PHE A 63 27.60 15.51 -12.66
N GLN A 64 26.29 15.73 -12.60
CA GLN A 64 25.70 16.47 -11.48
C GLN A 64 25.59 15.61 -10.20
N VAL A 65 25.57 14.29 -10.37
CA VAL A 65 25.33 13.33 -9.29
C VAL A 65 26.65 12.73 -8.79
N ASP A 66 27.63 12.52 -9.68
CA ASP A 66 29.02 12.20 -9.36
C ASP A 66 29.68 13.39 -8.64
N ALA A 67 29.72 13.33 -7.31
CA ALA A 67 30.05 14.45 -6.44
C ALA A 67 31.55 14.66 -6.34
N ASP A 68 32.32 13.57 -6.35
CA ASP A 68 33.78 13.61 -6.29
C ASP A 68 34.45 13.54 -7.67
N ILE A 69 33.65 13.41 -8.74
CA ILE A 69 34.07 13.42 -10.15
C ILE A 69 35.04 12.27 -10.43
N ASP A 70 34.83 11.12 -9.77
CA ASP A 70 35.65 9.92 -9.95
C ASP A 70 35.14 9.00 -11.07
N GLY A 71 34.04 9.37 -11.73
CA GLY A 71 33.42 8.65 -12.83
C GLY A 71 32.51 7.51 -12.38
N GLN A 72 32.24 7.38 -11.08
CA GLN A 72 31.38 6.36 -10.49
C GLN A 72 30.45 6.96 -9.44
N ILE A 73 29.15 6.69 -9.56
CA ILE A 73 28.21 7.05 -8.49
C ILE A 73 28.22 5.94 -7.44
N THR A 74 28.58 6.30 -6.22
CA THR A 74 28.74 5.41 -5.06
C THR A 74 28.08 6.00 -3.81
N GLN A 75 28.16 5.30 -2.68
CA GLN A 75 27.73 5.84 -1.39
C GLN A 75 28.55 7.08 -0.98
N ARG A 76 29.81 7.23 -1.44
CA ARG A 76 30.63 8.42 -1.13
C ARG A 76 30.02 9.69 -1.71
N ASP A 77 29.43 9.60 -2.89
CA ASP A 77 28.72 10.72 -3.53
C ASP A 77 27.48 11.13 -2.76
N VAL A 78 26.72 10.13 -2.29
CA VAL A 78 25.56 10.35 -1.43
C VAL A 78 25.97 11.10 -0.17
N ASP A 79 27.07 10.68 0.46
CA ASP A 79 27.56 11.25 1.71
C ASP A 79 28.12 12.67 1.48
N LEU A 80 28.86 12.89 0.38
CA LEU A 80 29.41 14.19 0.02
C LEU A 80 28.32 15.20 -0.34
N HIS A 81 27.31 14.82 -1.14
CA HIS A 81 26.13 15.66 -1.39
C HIS A 81 25.40 15.96 -0.09
N THR A 82 25.22 14.97 0.80
CA THR A 82 24.56 15.19 2.10
C THR A 82 25.32 16.20 2.96
N LEU A 83 26.66 16.12 2.97
CA LEU A 83 27.52 17.05 3.69
C LEU A 83 27.39 18.47 3.12
N MET A 84 27.50 18.62 1.79
CA MET A 84 27.40 19.91 1.11
C MET A 84 26.01 20.54 1.28
N GLU A 85 24.95 19.74 1.17
CA GLU A 85 23.56 20.17 1.45
C GLU A 85 23.41 20.66 2.89
N GLY A 86 23.99 19.96 3.86
CA GLY A 86 24.00 20.38 5.27
C GLY A 86 24.75 21.70 5.50
N ILE A 87 25.90 21.88 4.83
CA ILE A 87 26.67 23.14 4.88
C ILE A 87 25.86 24.28 4.28
N GLN A 88 25.21 24.05 3.14
CA GLN A 88 24.37 25.06 2.49
C GLN A 88 23.18 25.43 3.38
N ALA A 89 22.48 24.43 3.94
CA ALA A 89 21.33 24.65 4.81
C ALA A 89 21.68 25.49 6.04
N ARG A 90 22.74 25.14 6.78
CA ARG A 90 23.17 25.93 7.95
C ARG A 90 23.66 27.32 7.55
N THR A 91 24.34 27.47 6.40
CA THR A 91 24.79 28.78 5.91
C THR A 91 23.59 29.67 5.55
N SER A 92 22.57 29.11 4.89
CA SER A 92 21.31 29.81 4.62
C SER A 92 20.59 30.21 5.90
N ALA A 93 20.53 29.34 6.91
CA ALA A 93 19.92 29.64 8.20
C ALA A 93 20.69 30.75 8.95
N ILE A 94 22.02 30.68 8.99
CA ILE A 94 22.87 31.71 9.61
C ILE A 94 22.68 33.06 8.90
N ASN A 95 22.69 33.09 7.56
CA ASN A 95 22.42 34.30 6.79
C ASN A 95 21.03 34.86 7.05
N MET A 96 20.04 34.00 7.29
CA MET A 96 18.69 34.41 7.63
C MET A 96 18.65 35.08 9.02
N VAL A 97 19.28 34.50 10.03
CA VAL A 97 19.39 35.13 11.36
C VAL A 97 20.11 36.48 11.26
N MET A 98 21.27 36.54 10.62
CA MET A 98 22.01 37.80 10.44
C MET A 98 21.25 38.88 9.66
N ARG A 99 20.30 38.49 8.80
CA ARG A 99 19.48 39.42 8.03
C ARG A 99 18.39 40.09 8.88
N TYR A 100 17.86 39.37 9.86
CA TYR A 100 16.73 39.82 10.68
C TYR A 100 17.14 40.23 12.11
N ASP A 101 18.41 40.07 12.48
CA ASP A 101 19.01 40.65 13.69
C ASP A 101 19.15 42.16 13.49
N LEU A 102 18.09 42.90 13.82
CA LEU A 102 17.98 44.32 13.47
C LEU A 102 18.70 45.22 14.48
N ASP A 103 18.89 44.75 15.70
CA ASP A 103 19.60 45.46 16.76
C ASP A 103 21.05 44.98 16.99
N GLY A 104 21.45 43.88 16.35
CA GLY A 104 22.82 43.38 16.30
C GLY A 104 23.22 42.61 17.56
N ASP A 105 22.26 42.07 18.32
CA ASP A 105 22.52 41.37 19.57
C ASP A 105 22.85 39.87 19.39
N GLY A 106 22.78 39.37 18.15
CA GLY A 106 23.06 37.99 17.77
C GLY A 106 21.89 37.03 17.94
N PHE A 107 20.70 37.55 18.28
CA PHE A 107 19.45 36.83 18.36
C PHE A 107 18.40 37.46 17.43
N VAL A 108 17.38 36.69 17.06
CA VAL A 108 16.27 37.18 16.26
C VAL A 108 14.96 36.83 16.94
N THR A 109 14.16 37.84 17.23
CA THR A 109 12.82 37.73 17.78
C THR A 109 11.75 37.77 16.69
N GLU A 110 10.55 37.29 16.99
CA GLU A 110 9.41 37.40 16.05
C GLU A 110 9.15 38.84 15.59
N GLU A 111 9.26 39.80 16.49
CA GLU A 111 9.03 41.21 16.21
C GLU A 111 10.03 41.77 15.18
N GLU A 112 11.30 41.37 15.26
CA GLU A 112 12.32 41.79 14.32
C GLU A 112 12.11 41.20 12.93
N VAL A 113 11.70 39.93 12.85
CA VAL A 113 11.30 39.29 11.59
C VAL A 113 10.12 40.04 10.97
N ARG A 114 9.07 40.31 11.76
CA ARG A 114 7.88 41.03 11.29
C ARG A 114 8.23 42.43 10.80
N ARG A 115 9.10 43.14 11.52
CA ARG A 115 9.55 44.48 11.17
C ARG A 115 10.41 44.50 9.91
N GLY A 116 11.38 43.58 9.80
CA GLY A 116 12.23 43.43 8.62
C GLY A 116 11.44 43.08 7.37
N MET A 117 10.51 42.10 7.47
CA MET A 117 9.64 41.73 6.35
C MET A 117 8.67 42.85 5.95
N SER A 118 8.14 43.60 6.93
CA SER A 118 7.28 44.76 6.65
C SER A 118 8.05 45.86 5.91
N TYR A 119 9.35 46.03 6.21
CA TYR A 119 10.22 46.93 5.48
C TYR A 119 10.47 46.45 4.04
N ASP A 120 10.78 45.17 3.82
CA ASP A 120 10.97 44.59 2.49
C ASP A 120 9.70 44.74 1.62
N LEU A 121 8.54 44.45 2.21
CA LEU A 121 7.25 44.49 1.54
C LEU A 121 6.59 45.87 1.54
N ARG A 122 7.28 46.93 1.99
CA ARG A 122 6.71 48.29 2.15
C ARG A 122 6.01 48.82 0.88
N GLY A 123 6.52 48.50 -0.30
CA GLY A 123 5.90 48.88 -1.57
C GLY A 123 4.58 48.15 -1.82
N GLN A 124 4.51 46.85 -1.53
CA GLN A 124 3.29 46.05 -1.64
C GLN A 124 2.27 46.42 -0.56
N LEU A 125 2.73 46.61 0.68
CA LEU A 125 1.89 47.06 1.79
C LEU A 125 1.35 48.47 1.55
N GLY A 126 2.17 49.38 0.99
CA GLY A 126 1.76 50.72 0.59
C GLY A 126 0.75 50.73 -0.56
N LEU A 127 0.98 49.94 -1.61
CA LEU A 127 0.02 49.74 -2.71
C LEU A 127 -1.28 49.09 -2.23
N ALA A 128 -1.21 48.12 -1.31
CA ALA A 128 -2.38 47.51 -0.70
C ALA A 128 -3.17 48.52 0.14
N ALA A 129 -2.49 49.38 0.91
CA ALA A 129 -3.14 50.46 1.67
C ALA A 129 -3.81 51.50 0.76
N PHE A 130 -3.18 51.86 -0.36
CA PHE A 130 -3.72 52.80 -1.35
C PHE A 130 -4.91 52.19 -2.14
N ASN A 131 -4.79 50.92 -2.54
CA ASN A 131 -5.84 50.19 -3.26
C ASN A 131 -7.03 49.84 -2.35
N LYS A 132 -6.84 49.61 -1.05
CA LYS A 132 -7.92 49.41 -0.08
C LYS A 132 -8.88 50.62 -0.02
N ALA A 133 -8.37 51.82 -0.33
CA ALA A 133 -9.18 53.03 -0.46
C ALA A 133 -9.89 53.18 -1.83
N SER A 134 -9.49 52.41 -2.86
CA SER A 134 -9.95 52.60 -4.25
C SER A 134 -10.64 51.40 -4.91
N LYS A 135 -10.47 50.15 -4.42
CA LYS A 135 -11.23 48.91 -4.79
C LYS A 135 -10.81 47.72 -3.90
N PRO A 136 -11.72 46.94 -3.29
CA PRO A 136 -11.39 45.97 -2.23
C PRO A 136 -10.96 44.56 -2.70
N GLN A 137 -10.33 44.40 -3.87
CA GLN A 137 -10.13 43.07 -4.49
C GLN A 137 -8.67 42.66 -4.81
N LEU A 138 -7.67 43.28 -4.17
CA LEU A 138 -6.30 42.73 -4.12
C LEU A 138 -5.96 42.30 -2.69
N PRO A 139 -5.40 41.11 -2.47
CA PRO A 139 -5.39 40.48 -1.15
C PRO A 139 -4.32 41.14 -0.27
N ALA A 140 -4.74 42.03 0.63
CA ALA A 140 -3.94 42.47 1.77
C ALA A 140 -3.40 41.25 2.57
N ASP A 141 -4.09 40.11 2.48
CA ASP A 141 -3.73 38.84 3.09
C ASP A 141 -2.46 38.19 2.52
N ALA A 142 -2.03 38.54 1.29
CA ALA A 142 -0.85 37.90 0.68
C ALA A 142 0.46 38.34 1.36
N ALA A 143 0.60 39.65 1.63
CA ALA A 143 1.77 40.19 2.33
C ALA A 143 1.80 39.74 3.80
N ALA A 144 0.65 39.72 4.48
CA ALA A 144 0.53 39.20 5.83
C ALA A 144 0.93 37.71 5.91
N LYS A 145 0.44 36.88 4.97
CA LYS A 145 0.84 35.47 4.86
C LYS A 145 2.34 35.29 4.61
N GLN A 146 2.97 36.16 3.83
CA GLN A 146 4.42 36.10 3.59
C GLN A 146 5.21 36.41 4.87
N ILE A 147 4.77 37.42 5.64
CA ILE A 147 5.36 37.73 6.95
C ILE A 147 5.21 36.53 7.90
N ASP A 148 4.01 35.97 8.03
CA ASP A 148 3.75 34.83 8.91
C ASP A 148 4.51 33.57 8.49
N ASN A 149 4.69 33.35 7.19
CA ASN A 149 5.50 32.25 6.68
C ASN A 149 6.99 32.43 7.04
N MET A 150 7.51 33.65 6.95
CA MET A 150 8.89 33.92 7.34
C MET A 150 9.10 33.75 8.85
N VAL A 151 8.18 34.27 9.67
CA VAL A 151 8.18 34.07 11.14
C VAL A 151 8.20 32.59 11.47
N ARG A 152 7.35 31.77 10.82
CA ARG A 152 7.36 30.31 11.01
C ARG A 152 8.66 29.66 10.56
N THR A 153 9.26 30.13 9.47
CA THR A 153 10.49 29.56 8.92
C THR A 153 11.68 29.83 9.84
N ILE A 154 11.78 31.05 10.38
CA ILE A 154 12.82 31.43 11.35
C ILE A 154 12.56 30.77 12.69
N GLY A 155 11.33 30.81 13.20
CA GLY A 155 10.96 30.16 14.46
C GLY A 155 11.13 28.64 14.46
N ALA A 156 11.18 27.98 13.30
CA ALA A 156 11.54 26.56 13.22
C ALA A 156 13.01 26.27 13.58
N LEU A 157 13.86 27.30 13.63
CA LEU A 157 15.25 27.20 14.07
C LEU A 157 15.39 27.26 15.60
N ASP A 158 14.41 27.84 16.31
CA ASP A 158 14.36 27.94 17.77
C ASP A 158 14.24 26.53 18.38
N THR A 159 15.39 25.98 18.76
CA THR A 159 15.50 24.57 19.16
C THR A 159 15.30 24.41 20.66
N ASP A 160 15.74 25.39 21.45
CA ASP A 160 15.57 25.39 22.90
C ASP A 160 14.24 26.03 23.36
N LYS A 161 13.49 26.62 22.42
CA LYS A 161 12.15 27.21 22.60
C LYS A 161 12.15 28.36 23.59
N ASP A 162 13.22 29.15 23.59
CA ASP A 162 13.33 30.34 24.43
C ASP A 162 12.64 31.57 23.82
N GLY A 163 12.07 31.44 22.61
CA GLY A 163 11.30 32.48 21.93
C GLY A 163 12.14 33.42 21.07
N LYS A 164 13.43 33.17 20.93
CA LYS A 164 14.36 33.88 20.05
C LYS A 164 15.25 32.88 19.33
N VAL A 165 15.80 33.28 18.18
CA VAL A 165 16.63 32.40 17.36
C VAL A 165 18.06 32.92 17.35
N SER A 166 18.98 32.14 17.89
CA SER A 166 20.41 32.47 17.89
C SER A 166 21.13 31.96 16.64
N VAL A 167 22.28 32.58 16.34
CA VAL A 167 23.21 32.07 15.30
C VAL A 167 23.67 30.63 15.62
N ALA A 168 23.79 30.27 16.89
CA ALA A 168 24.20 28.93 17.31
C ALA A 168 23.14 27.86 16.98
N GLU A 169 21.86 28.19 17.09
CA GLU A 169 20.76 27.32 16.70
C GLU A 169 20.64 27.22 15.18
N ALA A 170 20.78 28.34 14.47
CA ALA A 170 20.87 28.35 13.02
C ALA A 170 22.07 27.53 12.49
N ALA A 171 23.21 27.54 13.18
CA ALA A 171 24.38 26.74 12.83
C ALA A 171 24.16 25.22 13.02
N LYS A 172 23.25 24.84 13.91
CA LYS A 172 22.82 23.45 14.13
C LYS A 172 21.75 23.01 13.14
N PHE A 173 21.13 23.92 12.41
CA PHE A 173 20.15 23.61 11.37
C PHE A 173 20.76 22.68 10.31
N GLY A 174 20.13 21.52 10.08
CA GLY A 174 20.62 20.50 9.16
C GLY A 174 21.77 19.62 9.66
N SER A 175 22.37 19.89 10.83
CA SER A 175 23.44 19.06 11.43
C SER A 175 22.91 17.79 12.14
N SER A 176 21.66 17.83 12.61
CA SER A 176 20.95 16.66 13.13
C SER A 176 20.42 15.86 11.93
N GLY A 177 21.15 14.82 11.52
CA GLY A 177 20.97 14.02 10.29
C GLY A 177 19.63 13.31 10.05
N ILE A 178 18.49 13.87 10.47
CA ILE A 178 17.16 13.28 10.32
C ILE A 178 16.10 14.29 9.80
N GLN A 179 16.23 15.61 10.00
CA GLN A 179 15.10 16.54 9.75
C GLN A 179 15.20 17.42 8.49
N GLY A 180 16.27 17.29 7.71
CA GLY A 180 16.50 18.07 6.48
C GLY A 180 16.53 17.25 5.19
N ARG A 181 15.92 16.05 5.14
CA ARG A 181 15.77 15.32 3.87
C ARG A 181 14.80 16.10 2.97
N GLY A 182 15.32 17.10 2.25
CA GLY A 182 14.72 17.47 0.98
C GLY A 182 14.64 16.19 0.16
N GLN A 183 13.42 15.66 -0.03
CA GLN A 183 13.21 14.48 -0.87
C GLN A 183 13.67 14.72 -2.33
N ASN A 184 14.06 15.96 -2.65
CA ASN A 184 14.43 16.47 -3.95
C ASN A 184 15.90 16.94 -4.04
N GLY A 185 16.75 16.67 -3.04
CA GLY A 185 18.19 17.04 -3.06
C GLY A 185 19.04 16.13 -3.95
N GLN A 186 20.27 16.54 -4.26
CA GLN A 186 21.23 15.74 -5.03
C GLN A 186 21.61 14.45 -4.29
N SER A 187 21.65 14.47 -2.95
CA SER A 187 21.86 13.26 -2.16
C SER A 187 20.74 12.22 -2.36
N ALA A 188 19.49 12.67 -2.49
CA ALA A 188 18.35 11.81 -2.79
C ALA A 188 18.42 11.26 -4.22
N ARG A 189 18.88 12.09 -5.15
CA ARG A 189 19.10 11.72 -6.53
C ARG A 189 20.20 10.68 -6.69
N ALA A 190 21.34 10.84 -6.02
CA ALA A 190 22.43 9.85 -5.98
C ALA A 190 21.94 8.49 -5.47
N ARG A 191 21.10 8.47 -4.42
CA ARG A 191 20.47 7.24 -3.93
C ARG A 191 19.57 6.57 -4.98
N GLN A 192 18.84 7.35 -5.79
CA GLN A 192 18.02 6.81 -6.89
C GLN A 192 18.87 6.25 -8.03
N PHE A 193 20.07 6.77 -8.28
CA PHE A 193 20.96 6.19 -9.28
C PHE A 193 21.48 4.82 -8.84
N LEU A 194 21.77 4.66 -7.55
CA LEU A 194 22.21 3.38 -6.97
C LEU A 194 21.14 2.28 -6.97
N THR A 195 19.87 2.59 -7.25
CA THR A 195 18.80 1.57 -7.39
C THR A 195 18.67 1.01 -8.80
N ILE A 196 19.45 1.50 -9.78
CA ILE A 196 19.49 0.95 -11.13
C ILE A 196 20.11 -0.45 -11.10
N ASP A 197 19.47 -1.41 -11.78
CA ASP A 197 19.91 -2.81 -11.90
C ASP A 197 21.34 -3.00 -12.46
N GLY A 198 21.93 -1.95 -13.02
CA GLY A 198 23.33 -1.90 -13.47
C GLY A 198 24.36 -1.53 -12.39
N ALA A 199 23.92 -1.20 -11.16
CA ALA A 199 24.82 -0.87 -10.05
C ALA A 199 25.47 -2.14 -9.46
N SER A 200 26.35 -2.76 -10.25
CA SER A 200 27.10 -3.94 -9.82
C SER A 200 27.97 -3.56 -8.61
N LYS A 201 27.83 -4.24 -7.48
CA LYS A 201 28.66 -4.03 -6.26
C LYS A 201 28.52 -2.64 -5.62
N GLY A 202 27.39 -1.94 -5.81
CA GLY A 202 27.11 -0.67 -5.14
C GLY A 202 27.79 0.55 -5.77
N ALA A 203 28.26 0.44 -7.00
CA ALA A 203 28.75 1.53 -7.83
C ALA A 203 28.05 1.50 -9.19
N LEU A 204 27.79 2.68 -9.76
CA LEU A 204 27.24 2.83 -11.11
C LEU A 204 28.19 3.69 -11.95
N THR A 205 28.71 3.12 -13.04
CA THR A 205 29.59 3.85 -13.97
C THR A 205 28.78 4.63 -15.02
N LEU A 206 29.40 5.64 -15.63
CA LEU A 206 28.80 6.37 -16.75
C LEU A 206 28.40 5.44 -17.91
N THR A 207 29.24 4.44 -18.22
CA THR A 207 28.98 3.49 -19.31
C THR A 207 27.76 2.62 -19.03
N GLU A 208 27.61 2.12 -17.81
CA GLU A 208 26.42 1.36 -17.39
C GLU A 208 25.16 2.22 -17.44
N TYR A 209 25.26 3.48 -17.00
CA TYR A 209 24.15 4.43 -17.06
C TYR A 209 23.71 4.76 -18.49
N GLN A 210 24.67 5.04 -19.39
CA GLN A 210 24.39 5.31 -20.79
C GLN A 210 23.85 4.07 -21.52
N ALA A 211 24.39 2.87 -21.23
CA ALA A 211 23.90 1.62 -21.80
C ALA A 211 22.45 1.33 -21.38
N ALA A 212 22.09 1.60 -20.12
CA ALA A 212 20.71 1.47 -19.64
C ALA A 212 19.76 2.45 -20.34
N GLY A 213 20.22 3.68 -20.60
CA GLY A 213 19.49 4.68 -21.39
C GLY A 213 19.31 4.29 -22.85
N GLU A 214 20.38 3.86 -23.51
CA GLU A 214 20.34 3.39 -24.90
C GLU A 214 19.40 2.20 -25.08
N ALA A 215 19.44 1.23 -24.16
CA ALA A 215 18.54 0.09 -24.16
C ALA A 215 17.06 0.52 -24.02
N LEU A 216 16.78 1.53 -23.19
CA LEU A 216 15.43 2.10 -23.08
C LEU A 216 15.04 2.84 -24.36
N PHE A 217 15.93 3.68 -24.91
CA PHE A 217 15.67 4.44 -26.13
C PHE A 217 15.28 3.53 -27.29
N ARG A 218 16.09 2.49 -27.56
CA ARG A 218 15.83 1.48 -28.61
C ARG A 218 14.55 0.68 -28.39
N LYS A 219 14.05 0.61 -27.15
CA LYS A 219 12.79 -0.06 -26.84
C LYS A 219 11.58 0.82 -27.19
N ILE A 220 11.78 2.14 -27.22
CA ILE A 220 10.74 3.12 -27.57
C ILE A 220 10.76 3.40 -29.08
N ASP A 221 11.96 3.57 -29.66
CA ASP A 221 12.25 3.72 -31.08
C ASP A 221 11.89 2.44 -31.84
N ALA A 222 10.62 2.33 -32.24
CA ALA A 222 10.03 1.12 -32.78
C ALA A 222 10.34 0.96 -34.27
N ASP A 223 10.51 2.07 -35.00
CA ASP A 223 10.89 2.06 -36.41
C ASP A 223 12.42 2.14 -36.64
N SER A 224 13.20 2.31 -35.56
CA SER A 224 14.66 2.33 -35.59
C SER A 224 15.23 3.47 -36.45
N ASP A 225 14.51 4.59 -36.53
CA ASP A 225 14.95 5.78 -37.26
C ASP A 225 15.94 6.66 -36.47
N GLY A 226 16.17 6.32 -35.19
CA GLY A 226 17.10 7.01 -34.29
C GLY A 226 16.49 8.23 -33.58
N THR A 227 15.19 8.47 -33.74
CA THR A 227 14.45 9.60 -33.15
C THR A 227 13.14 9.13 -32.52
N ILE A 228 12.86 9.53 -31.29
CA ILE A 228 11.58 9.15 -30.66
C ILE A 228 10.45 10.04 -31.18
N SER A 229 9.54 9.48 -31.98
CA SER A 229 8.32 10.19 -32.39
C SER A 229 7.33 10.34 -31.23
N GLN A 230 6.37 11.27 -31.37
CA GLN A 230 5.30 11.42 -30.37
C GLN A 230 4.42 10.18 -30.27
N GLN A 231 4.22 9.48 -31.39
CA GLN A 231 3.40 8.27 -31.45
C GLN A 231 4.08 7.11 -30.72
N GLU A 232 5.36 6.86 -30.97
CA GLU A 232 6.12 5.80 -30.31
C GLU A 232 6.23 6.00 -28.81
N LEU A 233 6.46 7.25 -28.37
CA LEU A 233 6.48 7.57 -26.95
C LEU A 233 5.11 7.33 -26.30
N THR A 234 4.03 7.66 -26.99
CA THR A 234 2.65 7.43 -26.52
C THR A 234 2.31 5.94 -26.49
N ASP A 235 2.69 5.19 -27.51
CA ASP A 235 2.48 3.75 -27.61
C ASP A 235 3.31 3.00 -26.57
N TYR A 236 4.55 3.42 -26.34
CA TYR A 236 5.37 2.88 -25.26
C TYR A 236 4.79 3.19 -23.89
N ARG A 237 4.37 4.44 -23.62
CA ARG A 237 3.71 4.80 -22.35
C ARG A 237 2.44 4.00 -22.14
N THR A 238 1.59 3.89 -23.17
CA THR A 238 0.35 3.11 -23.11
C THR A 238 0.63 1.63 -22.86
N ARG A 239 1.62 1.04 -23.54
CA ARG A 239 2.04 -0.35 -23.32
C ARG A 239 2.65 -0.56 -21.94
N ALA A 240 3.49 0.35 -21.48
CA ALA A 240 4.10 0.32 -20.15
C ALA A 240 3.06 0.50 -19.03
N GLU A 241 2.07 1.37 -19.24
CA GLU A 241 0.93 1.56 -18.34
C GLU A 241 0.03 0.31 -18.30
N ARG A 242 -0.15 -0.37 -19.43
CA ARG A 242 -0.91 -1.64 -19.52
C ARG A 242 -0.09 -2.86 -19.13
N ALA A 243 1.23 -2.77 -19.00
CA ALA A 243 2.08 -3.89 -18.64
C ALA A 243 1.67 -4.42 -17.25
N GLY A 244 1.36 -5.71 -17.20
CA GLY A 244 0.82 -6.35 -16.00
C GLY A 244 -0.70 -6.22 -15.80
N CYS A 245 -1.40 -5.50 -16.68
CA CYS A 245 -2.87 -5.42 -16.75
C CYS A 245 -3.44 -6.18 -17.95
N GLU A 246 -2.72 -7.20 -18.40
CA GLU A 246 -3.13 -8.04 -19.52
C GLU A 246 -4.36 -8.86 -19.14
N MET A 247 -5.42 -8.74 -19.93
CA MET A 247 -6.65 -9.49 -19.78
C MET A 247 -6.86 -10.35 -21.03
N PRO A 248 -7.01 -11.68 -20.90
CA PRO A 248 -7.23 -12.56 -22.05
C PRO A 248 -8.54 -12.24 -22.77
N ALA A 249 -8.54 -12.37 -24.10
CA ALA A 249 -9.76 -12.26 -24.89
C ALA A 249 -10.79 -13.32 -24.46
N ALA A 250 -12.07 -12.96 -24.50
CA ALA A 250 -13.17 -13.89 -24.33
C ALA A 250 -13.41 -14.69 -25.62
N SER A 251 -14.00 -15.88 -25.51
CA SER A 251 -14.45 -16.59 -26.71
C SER A 251 -15.65 -15.89 -27.35
N GLU A 252 -15.86 -16.06 -28.66
CA GLU A 252 -16.96 -15.40 -29.39
C GLU A 252 -18.36 -15.72 -28.83
N LYS A 253 -18.51 -16.86 -28.14
CA LYS A 253 -19.77 -17.31 -27.55
C LYS A 253 -19.89 -17.01 -26.06
N ALA A 254 -18.87 -16.41 -25.45
CA ALA A 254 -18.84 -16.18 -24.02
C ALA A 254 -19.69 -14.96 -23.64
N GLU A 255 -20.57 -15.17 -22.66
CA GLU A 255 -21.27 -14.09 -21.98
C GLU A 255 -20.34 -13.50 -20.91
N ILE A 256 -20.04 -12.21 -21.05
CA ILE A 256 -19.19 -11.44 -20.16
C ILE A 256 -20.03 -10.86 -19.02
N VAL A 257 -19.70 -11.28 -17.80
CA VAL A 257 -20.38 -10.84 -16.58
C VAL A 257 -19.40 -10.06 -15.70
N VAL A 258 -19.75 -8.82 -15.37
CA VAL A 258 -18.94 -7.94 -14.52
C VAL A 258 -19.60 -7.78 -13.17
N LEU A 259 -18.90 -8.19 -12.12
CA LEU A 259 -19.32 -8.10 -10.73
C LEU A 259 -18.41 -7.12 -9.99
N SER A 260 -18.98 -6.22 -9.19
CA SER A 260 -18.16 -5.31 -8.40
C SER A 260 -18.73 -4.96 -7.02
N SER A 261 -17.86 -4.77 -6.03
CA SER A 261 -18.27 -4.42 -4.67
C SER A 261 -17.15 -3.72 -3.91
N TYR A 262 -17.47 -3.07 -2.78
CA TYR A 262 -16.43 -2.58 -1.89
C TYR A 262 -15.82 -3.75 -1.10
N GLN A 263 -16.69 -4.52 -0.44
CA GLN A 263 -16.32 -5.69 0.34
C GLN A 263 -17.46 -6.72 0.37
N THR A 264 -17.26 -7.86 1.01
CA THR A 264 -18.32 -8.84 1.29
C THR A 264 -18.72 -8.81 2.75
N ASP A 265 -19.91 -9.30 3.05
CA ASP A 265 -20.49 -9.33 4.39
C ASP A 265 -19.76 -10.30 5.34
N ALA A 266 -18.85 -11.15 4.84
CA ALA A 266 -18.17 -12.18 5.62
C ALA A 266 -16.64 -12.07 5.54
N LEU A 267 -15.98 -12.46 6.62
CA LEU A 267 -14.52 -12.60 6.72
C LEU A 267 -14.09 -14.00 6.25
N SER A 268 -12.89 -14.10 5.70
CA SER A 268 -12.25 -15.39 5.40
C SER A 268 -11.52 -15.92 6.63
N SER A 269 -11.55 -17.24 6.85
CA SER A 269 -10.65 -17.91 7.82
C SER A 269 -9.21 -18.12 7.30
N VAL A 270 -8.98 -17.71 6.05
CA VAL A 270 -7.69 -17.81 5.33
C VAL A 270 -7.24 -16.43 4.85
N THR A 271 -5.96 -16.13 5.04
CA THR A 271 -5.31 -14.93 4.52
C THR A 271 -4.64 -15.17 3.17
N LEU A 272 -4.36 -14.08 2.46
CA LEU A 272 -3.59 -14.03 1.22
C LEU A 272 -2.32 -13.20 1.47
N GLY A 273 -1.15 -13.83 1.33
CA GLY A 273 0.16 -13.17 1.45
C GLY A 273 0.62 -12.90 2.89
N SER A 274 -0.12 -12.09 3.67
CA SER A 274 0.31 -11.65 5.01
C SER A 274 -0.74 -11.91 6.10
N GLN A 275 -0.30 -12.25 7.30
CA GLN A 275 -1.16 -12.40 8.49
C GLN A 275 -1.80 -11.08 8.95
N ASP A 276 -1.28 -9.92 8.52
CA ASP A 276 -1.85 -8.59 8.86
C ASP A 276 -2.86 -8.08 7.82
N THR A 277 -3.10 -8.82 6.75
CA THR A 277 -4.09 -8.42 5.73
C THR A 277 -5.47 -8.93 6.11
N VAL A 278 -6.50 -8.08 6.04
CA VAL A 278 -7.89 -8.53 6.15
C VAL A 278 -8.35 -9.06 4.80
N VAL A 279 -8.77 -10.33 4.77
CA VAL A 279 -9.35 -10.98 3.59
C VAL A 279 -10.81 -11.30 3.85
N HIS A 280 -11.66 -10.87 2.93
CA HIS A 280 -13.10 -11.13 2.93
C HIS A 280 -13.41 -12.43 2.16
N ALA A 281 -14.61 -12.97 2.37
CA ALA A 281 -15.08 -14.16 1.68
C ALA A 281 -16.45 -13.89 1.04
N GLY A 282 -16.57 -14.12 -0.27
CA GLY A 282 -17.80 -13.95 -1.03
C GLY A 282 -18.20 -15.25 -1.73
N ARG A 283 -19.48 -15.39 -2.08
CA ARG A 283 -19.96 -16.55 -2.85
C ARG A 283 -20.41 -16.13 -4.24
N VAL A 284 -20.12 -16.96 -5.23
CA VAL A 284 -20.66 -16.84 -6.59
C VAL A 284 -21.36 -18.14 -6.94
N VAL A 285 -22.65 -18.06 -7.25
CA VAL A 285 -23.44 -19.20 -7.69
C VAL A 285 -23.58 -19.13 -9.20
N VAL A 286 -23.02 -20.12 -9.89
CA VAL A 286 -23.12 -20.24 -11.34
C VAL A 286 -24.41 -20.97 -11.67
N GLU A 287 -25.32 -20.26 -12.31
CA GLU A 287 -26.63 -20.76 -12.71
C GLU A 287 -26.47 -21.76 -13.88
N PRO A 288 -27.36 -22.77 -14.01
CA PRO A 288 -27.36 -23.65 -15.17
C PRO A 288 -27.56 -22.88 -16.49
N GLY A 289 -26.93 -23.36 -17.56
CA GLY A 289 -27.03 -22.77 -18.90
C GLY A 289 -26.01 -23.40 -19.85
N VAL A 290 -26.02 -23.01 -21.12
CA VAL A 290 -25.20 -23.64 -22.17
C VAL A 290 -24.08 -22.72 -22.67
N GLU A 291 -24.26 -21.42 -22.50
CA GLU A 291 -23.30 -20.39 -22.89
C GLU A 291 -22.11 -20.38 -21.91
N PRO A 292 -20.86 -20.34 -22.42
CA PRO A 292 -19.68 -20.15 -21.58
C PRO A 292 -19.71 -18.75 -20.94
N LEU A 293 -19.14 -18.63 -19.74
CA LEU A 293 -19.12 -17.41 -18.95
C LEU A 293 -17.70 -16.88 -18.80
N TYR A 294 -17.51 -15.60 -19.12
CA TYR A 294 -16.32 -14.84 -18.82
C TYR A 294 -16.63 -13.91 -17.65
N VAL A 295 -16.17 -14.26 -16.45
CA VAL A 295 -16.53 -13.53 -15.23
C VAL A 295 -15.38 -12.60 -14.82
N VAL A 296 -15.69 -11.32 -14.66
CA VAL A 296 -14.77 -10.30 -14.15
C VAL A 296 -15.25 -9.81 -12.81
N ILE A 297 -14.42 -9.89 -11.77
CA ILE A 297 -14.77 -9.42 -10.42
C ILE A 297 -13.77 -8.37 -9.95
N ALA A 298 -14.26 -7.17 -9.63
CA ALA A 298 -13.45 -6.07 -9.10
C ALA A 298 -13.92 -5.66 -7.70
N THR A 299 -13.05 -5.72 -6.70
CA THR A 299 -13.35 -5.32 -5.32
C THR A 299 -12.41 -4.24 -4.79
N TYR A 300 -12.82 -3.51 -3.74
CA TYR A 300 -11.87 -2.70 -2.99
C TYR A 300 -11.03 -3.58 -2.05
N ALA A 301 -11.69 -4.38 -1.22
CA ALA A 301 -11.05 -5.23 -0.22
C ALA A 301 -10.51 -6.55 -0.82
N PRO A 302 -9.41 -7.11 -0.28
CA PRO A 302 -8.94 -8.44 -0.64
C PRO A 302 -10.02 -9.47 -0.39
N THR A 303 -10.31 -10.33 -1.37
CA THR A 303 -11.47 -11.24 -1.31
C THR A 303 -11.15 -12.61 -1.90
N ILE A 304 -11.60 -13.67 -1.22
CA ILE A 304 -11.67 -15.03 -1.76
C ILE A 304 -13.12 -15.34 -2.16
N TRP A 305 -13.33 -15.72 -3.41
CA TRP A 305 -14.64 -16.06 -3.96
C TRP A 305 -14.86 -17.58 -4.00
N GLN A 306 -15.94 -18.05 -3.37
CA GLN A 306 -16.36 -19.45 -3.40
C GLN A 306 -17.35 -19.68 -4.53
N PHE A 307 -16.91 -20.37 -5.59
CA PHE A 307 -17.75 -20.71 -6.72
C PHE A 307 -18.46 -22.04 -6.48
N SER A 308 -19.74 -22.08 -6.87
CA SER A 308 -20.59 -23.27 -6.77
C SER A 308 -21.63 -23.29 -7.90
N GLY A 309 -22.35 -24.40 -8.09
CA GLY A 309 -23.30 -24.55 -9.18
C GLY A 309 -22.64 -25.08 -10.46
N ALA A 310 -23.06 -24.58 -11.62
CA ALA A 310 -22.59 -25.00 -12.94
C ALA A 310 -21.22 -24.39 -13.32
N VAL A 311 -20.23 -24.55 -12.45
CA VAL A 311 -18.91 -23.91 -12.55
C VAL A 311 -18.13 -24.27 -13.82
N GLU A 312 -18.46 -25.39 -14.46
CA GLU A 312 -17.93 -25.82 -15.75
C GLU A 312 -18.19 -24.81 -16.87
N ARG A 313 -19.23 -23.98 -16.75
CA ARG A 313 -19.56 -22.90 -17.68
C ARG A 313 -18.54 -21.76 -17.64
N VAL A 314 -17.85 -21.55 -16.53
CA VAL A 314 -16.87 -20.47 -16.40
C VAL A 314 -15.66 -20.83 -17.26
N GLU A 315 -15.51 -20.16 -18.41
CA GLU A 315 -14.35 -20.32 -19.29
C GLU A 315 -13.14 -19.53 -18.78
N ARG A 316 -13.41 -18.39 -18.15
CA ARG A 316 -12.40 -17.49 -17.60
C ARG A 316 -12.94 -16.71 -16.43
N LEU A 317 -12.11 -16.60 -15.40
CA LEU A 317 -12.31 -15.76 -14.23
C LEU A 317 -11.15 -14.76 -14.13
N VAL A 318 -11.47 -13.47 -14.17
CA VAL A 318 -10.52 -12.38 -13.95
C VAL A 318 -10.91 -11.68 -12.65
N MET A 319 -9.98 -11.53 -11.72
CA MET A 319 -10.25 -10.90 -10.43
C MET A 319 -9.24 -9.82 -10.09
N THR A 320 -9.70 -8.76 -9.42
CA THR A 320 -8.84 -7.72 -8.89
C THR A 320 -9.37 -7.15 -7.57
N SER A 321 -8.45 -6.67 -6.74
CA SER A 321 -8.72 -5.89 -5.53
C SER A 321 -7.88 -4.61 -5.56
N SER A 322 -8.42 -3.49 -5.07
CA SER A 322 -7.66 -2.24 -4.97
C SER A 322 -6.67 -2.24 -3.79
N ARG A 323 -6.99 -2.92 -2.70
CA ARG A 323 -6.05 -3.12 -1.59
C ARG A 323 -5.09 -4.27 -1.91
N THR A 324 -3.80 -4.02 -1.67
CA THR A 324 -2.70 -4.96 -1.90
C THR A 324 -1.93 -5.31 -0.62
N GLY A 325 -2.39 -4.84 0.53
CA GLY A 325 -1.79 -5.11 1.84
C GLY A 325 -2.63 -4.59 3.02
N PRO A 326 -2.07 -4.63 4.25
CA PRO A 326 -2.80 -4.31 5.49
C PRO A 326 -3.42 -2.91 5.54
N ASN A 327 -2.67 -1.89 5.09
CA ASN A 327 -3.01 -0.48 5.36
C ASN A 327 -3.08 0.42 4.13
N SER A 328 -2.68 -0.05 2.95
CA SER A 328 -2.72 0.72 1.70
C SER A 328 -2.87 -0.17 0.47
N GLY A 329 -3.28 0.43 -0.64
CA GLY A 329 -3.11 -0.15 -1.97
C GLY A 329 -1.83 0.41 -2.59
N ASP A 330 -1.05 -0.46 -3.22
CA ASP A 330 0.08 -0.11 -4.07
C ASP A 330 -0.22 -0.57 -5.49
N ALA A 331 -0.30 0.39 -6.42
CA ALA A 331 -0.62 0.17 -7.82
C ALA A 331 0.40 -0.71 -8.56
N ASN A 332 1.59 -0.93 -7.98
CA ASN A 332 2.64 -1.79 -8.53
C ASN A 332 2.65 -3.20 -7.94
N GLN A 333 1.89 -3.45 -6.88
CA GLN A 333 1.78 -4.77 -6.27
C GLN A 333 0.63 -5.56 -6.88
N ARG A 334 0.69 -6.89 -6.79
CA ARG A 334 -0.41 -7.75 -7.23
C ARG A 334 -1.65 -7.52 -6.37
N SER A 335 -2.82 -7.57 -7.00
CA SER A 335 -4.10 -7.65 -6.30
C SER A 335 -4.13 -8.87 -5.38
N LEU A 336 -4.78 -8.77 -4.24
CA LEU A 336 -4.94 -9.87 -3.27
C LEU A 336 -6.32 -10.49 -3.43
N VAL A 337 -6.41 -11.46 -4.33
CA VAL A 337 -7.67 -12.12 -4.69
C VAL A 337 -7.46 -13.63 -4.81
N GLY A 338 -8.51 -14.38 -4.57
CA GLY A 338 -8.50 -15.82 -4.80
C GLY A 338 -9.87 -16.38 -5.10
N ALA A 339 -9.91 -17.61 -5.58
CA ALA A 339 -11.14 -18.34 -5.80
C ALA A 339 -11.01 -19.80 -5.34
N THR A 340 -12.13 -20.40 -4.98
CA THR A 340 -12.28 -21.84 -4.80
C THR A 340 -13.38 -22.34 -5.75
N GLY A 341 -13.31 -23.61 -6.16
CA GLY A 341 -14.30 -24.21 -7.07
C GLY A 341 -14.05 -23.95 -8.57
N ILE A 342 -13.04 -23.14 -8.93
CA ILE A 342 -12.60 -22.90 -10.31
C ILE A 342 -11.15 -23.39 -10.45
N PRO A 343 -10.81 -24.15 -11.51
CA PRO A 343 -9.46 -24.65 -11.69
C PRO A 343 -8.49 -23.55 -12.16
N GLN A 344 -7.21 -23.69 -11.82
CA GLN A 344 -6.20 -22.63 -11.96
C GLN A 344 -6.04 -22.12 -13.40
N GLU A 345 -6.12 -23.00 -14.40
CA GLU A 345 -6.00 -22.66 -15.82
C GLU A 345 -7.12 -21.75 -16.33
N ARG A 346 -8.23 -21.63 -15.60
CA ARG A 346 -9.34 -20.74 -15.92
C ARG A 346 -9.32 -19.45 -15.11
N VAL A 347 -8.32 -19.24 -14.25
CA VAL A 347 -8.19 -18.01 -13.46
C VAL A 347 -7.03 -17.18 -13.99
N SER A 348 -7.30 -15.91 -14.26
CA SER A 348 -6.29 -14.93 -14.66
C SER A 348 -6.12 -13.87 -13.58
N PHE A 349 -4.87 -13.62 -13.22
CA PHE A 349 -4.49 -12.57 -12.28
C PHE A 349 -3.73 -11.47 -12.99
N PHE A 350 -4.03 -10.22 -12.64
CA PHE A 350 -3.19 -9.11 -13.02
C PHE A 350 -1.87 -9.16 -12.24
N SER A 351 -0.77 -8.81 -12.92
CA SER A 351 0.56 -8.71 -12.30
C SER A 351 0.72 -7.45 -11.44
N ARG A 352 -0.22 -6.50 -11.56
CA ARG A 352 -0.32 -5.27 -10.77
C ARG A 352 -1.77 -4.98 -10.40
N SER A 353 -1.99 -4.15 -9.40
CA SER A 353 -3.32 -3.75 -8.96
C SER A 353 -3.82 -2.53 -9.77
N ASN A 354 -5.08 -2.15 -9.55
CA ASN A 354 -5.75 -1.02 -10.22
C ASN A 354 -5.84 -1.13 -11.76
N CYS A 355 -5.70 -2.32 -12.34
CA CYS A 355 -5.96 -2.57 -13.76
C CYS A 355 -7.43 -2.36 -14.14
N LEU A 356 -8.34 -2.67 -13.21
CA LEU A 356 -9.75 -2.37 -13.29
C LEU A 356 -10.18 -1.75 -11.96
N ASN A 357 -10.80 -0.58 -12.03
CA ASN A 357 -11.35 0.09 -10.85
C ASN A 357 -12.62 -0.64 -10.40
N TYR A 358 -12.74 -0.87 -9.10
CA TYR A 358 -13.99 -1.34 -8.51
C TYR A 358 -15.05 -0.22 -8.53
N PHE A 359 -16.30 -0.62 -8.46
CA PHE A 359 -17.46 0.24 -8.31
C PHE A 359 -18.52 -0.52 -7.50
N TYR A 360 -19.38 0.19 -6.77
CA TYR A 360 -20.44 -0.43 -5.98
C TYR A 360 -21.83 0.09 -6.34
N GLU A 361 -21.90 0.99 -7.33
CA GLU A 361 -23.11 1.55 -7.90
C GLU A 361 -22.95 1.56 -9.43
N THR A 362 -24.06 1.32 -10.13
CA THR A 362 -24.10 1.38 -11.58
C THR A 362 -25.42 2.03 -12.03
N PRO A 363 -25.37 3.02 -12.96
CA PRO A 363 -24.18 3.53 -13.62
C PRO A 363 -23.37 4.55 -12.77
N THR A 364 -22.04 4.53 -12.92
CA THR A 364 -21.10 5.54 -12.39
C THR A 364 -19.97 5.78 -13.40
N SER A 365 -19.18 6.85 -13.26
CA SER A 365 -17.99 7.07 -14.11
C SER A 365 -17.01 5.88 -14.03
N ALA A 366 -16.82 5.32 -12.84
CA ALA A 366 -15.99 4.15 -12.61
C ALA A 366 -16.55 2.90 -13.32
N SER A 367 -17.88 2.65 -13.23
CA SER A 367 -18.48 1.50 -13.91
C SER A 367 -18.39 1.61 -15.44
N LEU A 368 -18.59 2.81 -16.00
CA LEU A 368 -18.43 3.04 -17.45
C LEU A 368 -16.99 2.85 -17.93
N GLN A 369 -15.99 3.31 -17.15
CA GLN A 369 -14.58 3.11 -17.46
C GLN A 369 -14.20 1.62 -17.41
N ALA A 370 -14.66 0.89 -16.38
CA ALA A 370 -14.41 -0.54 -16.25
C ALA A 370 -15.03 -1.33 -17.42
N VAL A 371 -16.30 -1.05 -17.76
CA VAL A 371 -16.99 -1.67 -18.90
C VAL A 371 -16.26 -1.40 -20.22
N ALA A 372 -15.79 -0.16 -20.44
CA ALA A 372 -15.03 0.18 -21.64
C ALA A 372 -13.67 -0.54 -21.70
N ALA A 373 -12.95 -0.62 -20.58
CA ALA A 373 -11.69 -1.33 -20.48
C ALA A 373 -11.87 -2.84 -20.76
N ILE A 374 -12.92 -3.44 -20.19
CA ILE A 374 -13.25 -4.85 -20.38
C ILE A 374 -13.61 -5.10 -21.84
N ARG A 375 -14.46 -4.27 -22.45
CA ARG A 375 -14.81 -4.39 -23.87
C ARG A 375 -13.58 -4.35 -24.78
N ASN A 376 -12.67 -3.41 -24.53
CA ASN A 376 -11.49 -3.24 -25.35
C ASN A 376 -10.48 -4.39 -25.23
N ALA A 377 -10.43 -5.07 -24.07
CA ALA A 377 -9.47 -6.14 -23.83
C ALA A 377 -10.06 -7.56 -24.02
N ALA A 378 -11.32 -7.78 -23.66
CA ALA A 378 -12.01 -9.05 -23.83
C ALA A 378 -12.59 -9.23 -25.25
N GLY A 379 -12.78 -8.14 -26.01
CA GLY A 379 -13.29 -8.14 -27.38
C GLY A 379 -14.80 -7.95 -27.52
N ASN A 380 -15.58 -8.27 -26.48
CA ASN A 380 -17.04 -8.10 -26.44
C ASN A 380 -17.47 -7.21 -25.28
N ALA A 381 -18.64 -6.57 -25.39
CA ALA A 381 -19.20 -5.78 -24.31
C ALA A 381 -19.84 -6.68 -23.25
N PRO A 382 -19.71 -6.37 -21.93
CA PRO A 382 -20.45 -7.06 -20.89
C PRO A 382 -21.96 -7.05 -21.10
N GLU A 383 -22.59 -8.23 -21.07
CA GLU A 383 -24.04 -8.40 -21.08
C GLU A 383 -24.64 -8.07 -19.72
N THR A 384 -23.93 -8.41 -18.63
CA THR A 384 -24.38 -8.16 -17.26
C THR A 384 -23.34 -7.39 -16.45
N VAL A 385 -23.81 -6.34 -15.78
CA VAL A 385 -23.00 -5.54 -14.84
C VAL A 385 -23.77 -5.40 -13.53
N ALA A 386 -23.25 -6.03 -12.46
CA ALA A 386 -23.88 -6.02 -11.14
C ALA A 386 -22.92 -5.48 -10.09
N ALA A 387 -23.39 -4.55 -9.26
CA ALA A 387 -22.58 -3.98 -8.19
C ALA A 387 -23.38 -3.58 -6.96
N LYS A 388 -22.76 -3.74 -5.78
CA LYS A 388 -23.32 -3.30 -4.49
C LYS A 388 -22.19 -3.12 -3.47
N TYR A 389 -22.38 -2.24 -2.50
CA TYR A 389 -21.32 -1.90 -1.54
C TYR A 389 -20.85 -3.11 -0.72
N SER A 390 -21.80 -3.82 -0.11
CA SER A 390 -21.56 -5.03 0.68
C SER A 390 -22.51 -6.13 0.21
N ILE A 391 -21.99 -7.34 0.01
CA ILE A 391 -22.72 -8.48 -0.57
C ILE A 391 -22.45 -9.76 0.20
N ALA A 392 -23.43 -10.67 0.22
CA ALA A 392 -23.26 -12.03 0.69
C ALA A 392 -23.01 -13.02 -0.47
N SER A 393 -23.67 -12.82 -1.62
CA SER A 393 -23.40 -13.60 -2.83
C SER A 393 -23.87 -12.93 -4.11
N PHE A 394 -23.22 -13.30 -5.22
CA PHE A 394 -23.68 -13.05 -6.59
C PHE A 394 -24.22 -14.32 -7.25
N LYS A 395 -25.14 -14.16 -8.20
CA LYS A 395 -25.52 -15.19 -9.17
C LYS A 395 -25.06 -14.77 -10.56
N VAL A 396 -24.59 -15.73 -11.34
CA VAL A 396 -24.15 -15.50 -12.73
C VAL A 396 -24.80 -16.52 -13.67
N PRO A 397 -25.28 -16.11 -14.86
CA PRO A 397 -25.08 -14.78 -15.45
C PRO A 397 -26.07 -13.69 -15.03
N SER A 398 -27.16 -14.00 -14.30
CA SER A 398 -28.24 -13.03 -14.02
C SER A 398 -27.82 -11.75 -13.31
N GLY A 399 -26.67 -11.76 -12.62
CA GLY A 399 -26.19 -10.62 -11.83
C GLY A 399 -26.99 -10.42 -10.54
N ALA A 400 -27.85 -11.37 -10.16
CA ALA A 400 -28.65 -11.25 -8.93
C ALA A 400 -27.74 -11.19 -7.70
N ILE A 401 -28.05 -10.27 -6.78
CA ILE A 401 -27.25 -10.00 -5.58
C ILE A 401 -28.06 -10.38 -4.35
N GLU A 402 -27.47 -11.18 -3.46
CA GLU A 402 -28.00 -11.40 -2.12
C GLU A 402 -27.15 -10.61 -1.12
N ALA A 403 -27.78 -9.75 -0.30
CA ALA A 403 -27.14 -9.02 0.78
C ALA A 403 -27.82 -9.36 2.11
N GLN A 404 -27.05 -9.57 3.19
CA GLN A 404 -27.62 -9.91 4.49
C GLN A 404 -28.42 -8.75 5.12
N SER A 405 -28.12 -7.50 4.76
CA SER A 405 -28.80 -6.32 5.31
C SER A 405 -30.27 -6.18 4.91
N GLU A 406 -30.78 -7.02 4.00
CA GLU A 406 -32.18 -7.00 3.53
C GLU A 406 -33.12 -7.91 4.34
N LYS A 407 -32.62 -8.63 5.35
CA LYS A 407 -33.50 -9.29 6.32
C LYS A 407 -34.14 -8.24 7.25
N PRO A 408 -35.48 -8.15 7.34
CA PRO A 408 -36.15 -7.16 8.17
C PRO A 408 -36.04 -7.48 9.67
N ALA A 409 -36.03 -6.41 10.47
CA ALA A 409 -36.07 -6.30 11.93
C ALA A 409 -34.83 -6.78 12.70
N ARG A 410 -34.02 -5.81 13.14
CA ARG A 410 -33.18 -5.96 14.34
C ARG A 410 -34.05 -6.54 15.46
N GLY A 411 -33.74 -7.74 15.93
CA GLY A 411 -34.35 -8.28 17.14
C GLY A 411 -34.18 -7.31 18.31
N LEU A 412 -35.12 -7.30 19.25
CA LEU A 412 -35.01 -6.53 20.48
C LEU A 412 -33.78 -7.05 21.26
N ILE A 413 -32.72 -6.24 21.35
CA ILE A 413 -31.53 -6.56 22.14
C ILE A 413 -31.76 -6.08 23.57
N ILE A 414 -31.81 -7.01 24.52
CA ILE A 414 -31.87 -6.71 25.95
C ILE A 414 -30.47 -6.93 26.52
N GLN A 415 -29.71 -5.84 26.71
CA GLN A 415 -28.38 -5.89 27.30
C GLN A 415 -28.49 -5.77 28.83
N LYS A 416 -28.04 -6.81 29.53
CA LYS A 416 -28.04 -6.84 31.00
C LYS A 416 -26.61 -6.93 31.53
N SER A 417 -26.18 -5.90 32.24
CA SER A 417 -24.86 -5.86 32.87
C SER A 417 -24.78 -6.69 34.15
N GLU A 418 -25.83 -6.73 35.01
CA GLU A 418 -25.83 -7.47 36.30
C GLU A 418 -27.26 -7.89 36.75
N GLY A 419 -27.42 -9.01 37.49
CA GLY A 419 -28.69 -9.52 38.09
C GLY A 419 -29.46 -10.61 37.30
N ALA A 420 -30.65 -11.07 37.76
CA ALA A 420 -31.47 -12.12 37.10
C ALA A 420 -32.58 -11.57 36.16
N LEU A 421 -32.59 -11.95 34.87
CA LEU A 421 -33.58 -11.52 33.85
C LEU A 421 -34.52 -12.69 33.54
N ASN A 422 -35.81 -12.52 33.80
CA ASN A 422 -36.83 -13.51 33.45
C ASN A 422 -37.65 -13.00 32.25
N ILE A 423 -37.58 -13.71 31.12
CA ILE A 423 -38.40 -13.45 29.93
C ILE A 423 -39.47 -14.53 29.87
N VAL A 424 -40.74 -14.14 29.96
CA VAL A 424 -41.89 -15.06 29.93
C VAL A 424 -42.67 -14.82 28.63
N GLY A 425 -42.62 -15.77 27.68
CA GLY A 425 -43.30 -15.67 26.39
C GLY A 425 -42.54 -16.37 25.25
N ASN A 426 -43.00 -16.19 24.00
CA ASN A 426 -42.32 -16.71 22.81
C ASN A 426 -41.07 -15.87 22.48
N ALA A 427 -39.89 -16.44 22.71
CA ALA A 427 -38.58 -15.78 22.55
C ALA A 427 -37.98 -15.89 21.13
N SER A 428 -38.74 -16.31 20.11
CA SER A 428 -38.22 -16.56 18.76
C SER A 428 -37.50 -15.38 18.10
N ASN A 429 -37.75 -14.15 18.58
CA ASN A 429 -37.14 -12.91 18.07
C ASN A 429 -36.26 -12.18 19.13
N VAL A 430 -35.93 -12.84 20.25
CA VAL A 430 -35.17 -12.23 21.35
C VAL A 430 -33.78 -12.85 21.42
N ILE A 431 -32.75 -12.02 21.26
CA ILE A 431 -31.35 -12.43 21.44
C ILE A 431 -30.92 -11.98 22.85
N ILE A 432 -30.64 -12.95 23.73
CA ILE A 432 -30.11 -12.68 25.08
C ILE A 432 -28.59 -12.76 25.02
N GLN A 433 -27.92 -11.65 25.31
CA GLN A 433 -26.47 -11.59 25.44
C GLN A 433 -26.07 -11.39 26.89
N ALA A 434 -25.42 -12.41 27.43
CA ALA A 434 -24.76 -12.35 28.73
C ALA A 434 -23.25 -12.45 28.50
N GLY A 435 -22.52 -11.40 28.89
CA GLY A 435 -21.06 -11.35 28.85
C GLY A 435 -20.56 -9.89 28.78
N PRO A 436 -19.40 -9.57 29.39
CA PRO A 436 -18.85 -8.21 29.41
C PRO A 436 -18.31 -7.74 28.04
N SER A 437 -18.36 -8.60 27.00
CA SER A 437 -17.74 -8.30 25.71
C SER A 437 -18.71 -8.02 24.57
N ARG A 438 -18.59 -6.82 23.99
CA ARG A 438 -19.23 -6.42 22.73
C ARG A 438 -18.54 -7.01 21.49
N ALA A 439 -17.43 -7.74 21.63
CA ALA A 439 -16.65 -8.22 20.48
C ALA A 439 -17.48 -9.09 19.53
N LYS A 440 -18.33 -9.98 20.06
CA LYS A 440 -19.21 -10.83 19.24
C LYS A 440 -20.30 -10.04 18.54
N ASP A 441 -20.85 -9.03 19.21
CA ASP A 441 -21.83 -8.11 18.62
C ASP A 441 -21.25 -7.28 17.50
N ASP A 442 -20.10 -6.66 17.77
CA ASP A 442 -19.40 -5.85 16.81
C ASP A 442 -18.94 -6.71 15.62
N MET A 443 -18.55 -7.98 15.84
CA MET A 443 -18.28 -8.93 14.75
C MET A 443 -19.47 -9.07 13.80
N TYR A 444 -20.67 -9.36 14.29
CA TYR A 444 -21.84 -9.48 13.41
C TYR A 444 -22.35 -8.13 12.88
N ARG A 445 -22.04 -7.03 13.56
CA ARG A 445 -22.33 -5.68 13.07
C ARG A 445 -21.46 -5.31 11.87
N PHE A 446 -20.16 -5.60 11.92
CA PHE A 446 -19.21 -5.26 10.86
C PHE A 446 -19.09 -6.35 9.79
N SER A 447 -19.37 -7.60 10.14
CA SER A 447 -19.35 -8.75 9.24
C SER A 447 -20.60 -9.62 9.48
N PRO A 448 -21.78 -9.20 8.96
CA PRO A 448 -23.04 -9.91 9.17
C PRO A 448 -23.04 -11.37 8.67
N GLY A 449 -22.21 -11.67 7.67
CA GLY A 449 -21.97 -13.02 7.16
C GLY A 449 -21.05 -13.87 8.04
N GLY A 450 -20.49 -13.32 9.11
CA GLY A 450 -19.60 -14.01 10.03
C GLY A 450 -18.24 -14.34 9.41
N VAL A 451 -17.67 -15.47 9.82
CA VAL A 451 -16.43 -16.02 9.27
C VAL A 451 -16.77 -17.23 8.42
N ILE A 452 -16.32 -17.23 7.17
CA ILE A 452 -16.44 -18.36 6.25
C ILE A 452 -15.17 -19.19 6.36
N GLU A 453 -15.37 -20.48 6.65
CA GLU A 453 -14.27 -21.44 6.67
C GLU A 453 -13.82 -21.83 5.27
N ILE A 454 -12.52 -21.74 5.02
CA ILE A 454 -11.89 -22.04 3.73
C ILE A 454 -10.69 -22.98 3.95
N ASP A 455 -10.57 -24.03 3.14
CA ASP A 455 -9.32 -24.80 3.09
C ASP A 455 -8.29 -24.05 2.23
N PRO A 456 -7.16 -23.56 2.80
CA PRO A 456 -6.17 -22.80 2.05
C PRO A 456 -5.59 -23.58 0.86
N LYS A 457 -5.58 -24.92 0.89
CA LYS A 457 -5.06 -25.75 -0.21
C LYS A 457 -5.94 -25.72 -1.46
N THR A 458 -7.21 -25.36 -1.30
CA THR A 458 -8.19 -25.29 -2.40
C THR A 458 -8.24 -23.92 -3.06
N VAL A 459 -7.53 -22.93 -2.50
CA VAL A 459 -7.55 -21.55 -2.99
C VAL A 459 -6.60 -21.41 -4.18
N VAL A 460 -7.16 -21.09 -5.33
CA VAL A 460 -6.43 -20.54 -6.47
C VAL A 460 -6.30 -19.04 -6.24
N GLY A 461 -5.15 -18.61 -5.73
CA GLY A 461 -4.88 -17.22 -5.36
C GLY A 461 -3.83 -16.53 -6.22
N SER A 462 -3.90 -15.20 -6.31
CA SER A 462 -2.85 -14.36 -6.93
C SER A 462 -1.52 -14.40 -6.17
N VAL A 463 -1.60 -14.77 -4.89
CA VAL A 463 -0.52 -15.01 -3.93
C VAL A 463 -0.87 -16.24 -3.08
N PRO A 464 0.10 -16.86 -2.38
CA PRO A 464 -0.16 -18.00 -1.51
C PRO A 464 -1.22 -17.71 -0.43
N ALA A 465 -2.10 -18.68 -0.22
CA ALA A 465 -3.11 -18.66 0.84
C ALA A 465 -2.62 -19.40 2.08
N ALA A 466 -2.90 -18.87 3.27
CA ALA A 466 -2.52 -19.46 4.55
C ALA A 466 -3.62 -19.31 5.60
N LYS A 467 -3.70 -20.22 6.57
CA LYS A 467 -4.62 -20.03 7.70
C LYS A 467 -4.21 -18.81 8.52
N TYR A 468 -5.18 -18.08 9.05
CA TYR A 468 -4.89 -17.09 10.07
C TYR A 468 -4.41 -17.76 11.36
N GLU A 469 -3.38 -17.20 11.97
CA GLU A 469 -3.02 -17.53 13.37
C GLU A 469 -4.08 -16.97 14.32
N VAL A 470 -4.46 -15.71 14.09
CA VAL A 470 -5.56 -15.01 14.75
C VAL A 470 -6.43 -14.41 13.65
N LEU A 471 -7.73 -14.70 13.68
CA LEU A 471 -8.71 -14.21 12.71
C LEU A 471 -8.70 -12.66 12.63
N PRO A 472 -9.08 -12.08 11.49
CA PRO A 472 -9.08 -10.63 11.34
C PRO A 472 -10.17 -9.94 12.19
N ALA A 473 -9.94 -8.67 12.48
CA ALA A 473 -10.88 -7.75 13.11
C ALA A 473 -11.51 -8.32 14.40
N GLN A 474 -12.82 -8.10 14.61
CA GLN A 474 -13.52 -8.56 15.80
C GLN A 474 -13.60 -10.09 15.90
N ALA A 475 -13.51 -10.83 14.78
CA ALA A 475 -13.47 -12.29 14.85
C ALA A 475 -12.21 -12.79 15.59
N GLY A 476 -11.06 -12.13 15.40
CA GLY A 476 -9.85 -12.40 16.16
C GLY A 476 -10.00 -12.09 17.65
N LEU A 477 -10.66 -10.97 17.99
CA LEU A 477 -10.94 -10.64 19.39
C LEU A 477 -11.80 -11.72 20.05
N VAL A 478 -12.85 -12.18 19.36
CA VAL A 478 -13.71 -13.28 19.85
C VAL A 478 -12.90 -14.57 20.01
N GLN A 479 -12.05 -14.91 19.05
CA GLN A 479 -11.16 -16.08 19.13
C GLN A 479 -10.25 -16.01 20.36
N LEU A 480 -9.60 -14.87 20.60
CA LEU A 480 -8.66 -14.68 21.69
C LEU A 480 -9.34 -14.64 23.07
N LEU A 481 -10.52 -14.03 23.17
CA LEU A 481 -11.36 -14.07 24.38
C LEU A 481 -11.78 -15.51 24.70
N SER A 482 -12.22 -16.26 23.68
CA SER A 482 -12.63 -17.67 23.83
C SER A 482 -11.46 -18.57 24.24
N ALA A 483 -10.24 -18.24 23.82
CA ALA A 483 -9.02 -18.94 24.21
C ALA A 483 -8.48 -18.51 25.59
N GLY A 484 -9.07 -17.51 26.24
CA GLY A 484 -8.58 -16.95 27.50
C GLY A 484 -7.29 -16.12 27.37
N ALA A 485 -6.82 -15.87 26.16
CA ALA A 485 -5.62 -15.06 25.90
C ALA A 485 -5.87 -13.56 26.12
N LEU A 486 -7.14 -13.15 25.98
CA LEU A 486 -7.64 -11.82 26.33
C LEU A 486 -8.75 -11.93 27.37
N THR A 487 -8.88 -10.90 28.21
CA THR A 487 -10.13 -10.59 28.93
C THR A 487 -10.53 -9.15 28.66
N GLN A 488 -11.81 -8.80 28.79
CA GLN A 488 -12.27 -7.43 28.64
C GLN A 488 -12.72 -6.86 29.98
N ASN A 489 -12.27 -5.65 30.33
CA ASN A 489 -12.70 -4.96 31.54
C ASN A 489 -14.07 -4.26 31.35
N SER A 490 -14.60 -3.66 32.41
CA SER A 490 -15.93 -3.02 32.41
C SER A 490 -16.03 -1.78 31.50
N VAL A 491 -14.90 -1.15 31.15
CA VAL A 491 -14.85 0.00 30.23
C VAL A 491 -14.59 -0.39 28.78
N GLY A 492 -14.44 -1.69 28.50
CA GLY A 492 -14.33 -2.23 27.14
C GLY A 492 -12.89 -2.38 26.62
N GLU A 493 -11.88 -2.26 27.46
CA GLU A 493 -10.46 -2.45 27.09
C GLU A 493 -10.07 -3.93 27.20
N TYR A 494 -9.18 -4.37 26.32
CA TYR A 494 -8.72 -5.76 26.24
C TYR A 494 -7.40 -5.94 26.99
N ILE A 495 -7.42 -6.73 28.05
CA ILE A 495 -6.26 -7.08 28.84
C ILE A 495 -5.60 -8.32 28.22
N VAL A 496 -4.32 -8.21 27.91
CA VAL A 496 -3.50 -9.28 27.32
C VAL A 496 -2.81 -10.09 28.42
N HIS A 497 -3.04 -11.41 28.45
CA HIS A 497 -2.52 -12.31 29.49
C HIS A 497 -1.33 -13.17 29.04
N GLN A 498 -1.14 -13.33 27.74
CA GLN A 498 -0.07 -14.15 27.17
C GLN A 498 0.34 -13.61 25.80
N LYS A 499 1.43 -14.16 25.23
CA LYS A 499 1.87 -13.77 23.89
C LYS A 499 0.78 -14.09 22.86
N ILE A 500 0.34 -13.06 22.13
CA ILE A 500 -0.66 -13.16 21.05
C ILE A 500 -0.15 -12.44 19.80
N ARG A 501 -0.92 -12.57 18.71
CA ARG A 501 -0.86 -11.68 17.56
C ARG A 501 -2.07 -10.74 17.56
N PHE A 502 -1.89 -9.48 17.19
CA PHE A 502 -3.02 -8.58 16.98
C PHE A 502 -3.92 -9.08 15.83
N PRO A 503 -5.25 -9.05 15.98
CA PRO A 503 -6.15 -9.25 14.85
C PRO A 503 -5.88 -8.22 13.75
N ALA A 504 -5.77 -8.69 12.50
CA ALA A 504 -5.57 -7.82 11.35
C ALA A 504 -6.72 -6.81 11.20
N GLY A 505 -6.39 -5.56 10.82
CA GLY A 505 -7.37 -4.57 10.38
C GLY A 505 -8.19 -3.88 11.48
N LEU A 506 -7.70 -3.83 12.72
CA LEU A 506 -8.28 -3.03 13.80
C LEU A 506 -8.04 -1.52 13.58
N THR A 507 -8.64 -0.99 12.51
CA THR A 507 -8.51 0.39 12.05
C THR A 507 -9.86 1.10 12.05
N GLY A 508 -9.85 2.43 12.20
CA GLY A 508 -11.07 3.25 12.18
C GLY A 508 -12.11 2.78 13.21
N ALA A 509 -13.31 2.45 12.76
CA ALA A 509 -14.38 1.97 13.63
C ALA A 509 -14.11 0.59 14.29
N HIS A 510 -13.07 -0.12 13.84
CA HIS A 510 -12.64 -1.41 14.41
C HIS A 510 -11.55 -1.27 15.49
N SER A 511 -11.00 -0.07 15.71
CA SER A 511 -9.90 0.12 16.67
C SER A 511 -10.37 -0.12 18.11
N VAL A 512 -9.49 -0.70 18.92
CA VAL A 512 -9.74 -0.97 20.35
C VAL A 512 -8.56 -0.50 21.21
N THR A 513 -8.65 -0.67 22.52
CA THR A 513 -7.53 -0.45 23.44
C THR A 513 -7.06 -1.78 24.02
N PHE A 514 -5.76 -2.04 23.94
CA PHE A 514 -5.09 -3.18 24.54
C PHE A 514 -4.26 -2.74 25.75
N LEU A 515 -4.35 -3.50 26.85
CA LEU A 515 -3.54 -3.35 28.05
C LEU A 515 -2.60 -4.56 28.13
N VAL A 516 -1.31 -4.34 27.95
CA VAL A 516 -0.27 -5.37 28.07
C VAL A 516 0.27 -5.33 29.49
N MET A 517 -0.13 -6.33 30.28
CA MET A 517 0.23 -6.42 31.70
C MET A 517 1.71 -6.75 31.89
N LYS A 518 2.26 -6.37 33.04
CA LYS A 518 3.66 -6.61 33.41
C LYS A 518 4.03 -8.11 33.26
N GLY A 519 5.14 -8.38 32.59
CA GLY A 519 5.62 -9.75 32.33
C GLY A 519 4.96 -10.43 31.12
N THR A 520 4.02 -9.78 30.45
CA THR A 520 3.41 -10.29 29.21
C THR A 520 4.19 -9.79 28.00
N PRO A 521 4.66 -10.68 27.10
CA PRO A 521 5.33 -10.27 25.87
C PRO A 521 4.44 -9.38 25.01
N TYR A 522 5.04 -8.35 24.39
CA TYR A 522 4.32 -7.50 23.44
C TYR A 522 3.78 -8.33 22.27
N PRO A 523 2.50 -8.14 21.87
CA PRO A 523 1.92 -8.90 20.77
C PRO A 523 2.64 -8.72 19.42
N ASP A 524 2.67 -9.79 18.62
CA ASP A 524 3.16 -9.73 17.24
C ASP A 524 2.11 -9.08 16.30
N GLY A 525 2.53 -8.63 15.12
CA GLY A 525 1.65 -8.07 14.09
C GLY A 525 1.34 -6.58 14.27
N ASP A 526 0.44 -6.08 13.43
CA ASP A 526 0.07 -4.65 13.40
C ASP A 526 -1.20 -4.37 14.23
N PRO A 527 -1.14 -3.50 15.27
CA PRO A 527 -2.33 -3.10 16.04
C PRO A 527 -3.32 -2.21 15.24
N GLY A 528 -2.95 -1.76 14.04
CA GLY A 528 -3.75 -0.87 13.22
C GLY A 528 -3.86 0.52 13.86
N HIS A 529 -5.10 1.00 14.05
CA HIS A 529 -5.35 2.26 14.76
C HIS A 529 -5.63 2.03 16.25
N SER A 530 -5.51 0.80 16.75
CA SER A 530 -5.72 0.49 18.17
C SER A 530 -4.66 1.16 19.05
N CYS A 531 -5.05 1.50 20.28
CA CYS A 531 -4.09 1.95 21.29
C CYS A 531 -3.59 0.75 22.09
N VAL A 532 -2.28 0.69 22.33
CA VAL A 532 -1.63 -0.35 23.13
C VAL A 532 -0.90 0.32 24.29
N ILE A 533 -1.27 -0.03 25.51
CA ILE A 533 -0.67 0.50 26.74
C ILE A 533 0.12 -0.62 27.40
N VAL A 534 1.41 -0.40 27.61
CA VAL A 534 2.31 -1.39 28.24
C VAL A 534 2.54 -0.99 29.69
N GLU A 535 2.11 -1.83 30.64
CA GLU A 535 2.21 -1.53 32.07
C GLU A 535 3.67 -1.36 32.53
N GLU A 536 4.58 -2.19 32.02
CA GLU A 536 5.98 -2.22 32.45
C GLU A 536 6.74 -0.92 32.12
N SER A 537 6.48 -0.32 30.97
CA SER A 537 7.14 0.91 30.54
C SER A 537 6.29 2.17 30.71
N GLY A 538 4.98 2.03 30.93
CA GLY A 538 4.01 3.12 30.85
C GLY A 538 3.85 3.69 29.43
N GLU A 539 4.44 3.04 28.43
CA GLU A 539 4.47 3.51 27.05
C GLU A 539 3.12 3.27 26.37
N LYS A 540 2.63 4.30 25.66
CA LYS A 540 1.47 4.22 24.78
C LYS A 540 1.94 4.07 23.34
N LYS A 541 1.58 2.97 22.68
CA LYS A 541 1.91 2.67 21.28
C LYS A 541 0.64 2.59 20.44
N GLY A 542 0.67 3.19 19.24
CA GLY A 542 -0.42 3.12 18.26
C GLY A 542 -1.08 4.47 17.99
N ALA A 543 -1.61 4.63 16.78
CA ALA A 543 -2.13 5.90 16.27
C ALA A 543 -3.38 6.40 17.03
N GLY A 544 -4.10 5.51 17.72
CA GLY A 544 -5.31 5.83 18.48
C GLY A 544 -5.06 6.22 19.94
N CYS A 545 -3.82 6.20 20.43
CA CYS A 545 -3.53 6.57 21.81
C CYS A 545 -3.65 8.09 22.00
N ARG A 546 -4.74 8.52 22.64
CA ARG A 546 -4.92 9.90 23.10
C ARG A 546 -4.21 10.15 24.43
#